data_AF-A0A926HCI3-F1
#
_entry.id   AF-A0A926HCI3-F1
#
_cell.length_a   1.000
_cell.length_b   1.000
_cell.length_c   1.000
_cell.angle_alpha   90.00
_cell.angle_beta   90.00
_cell.angle_gamma   90.00
#
_symmetry.space_group_name_H-M   'P 1'
#
loop_
_entity.id
_entity.type
_entity.pdbx_description
1 polymer ?
#
loop_
_entity_poly.entity_id
_entity_poly.type
_entity_poly.pdbx_seq_one_letter_code
_entity_poly.pdbx_strand_id
1 'polypeptide(L)'
;MSGVKHAETFTYQFLTGITTRDWSRMLRENRNVDPIYWHRAAFISLMSVINSCYKLREDRNHGAAIAATELTEPPIFILGHWRSGT
;
A
#
# COMPACT_ATOMS: atom_id res chain seq x y z
N MET A 1 30.99 8.69 -10.52
CA MET A 1 30.70 7.25 -10.37
C MET A 1 30.34 6.93 -8.92
N SER A 2 29.06 6.99 -8.54
CA SER A 2 28.50 6.34 -7.33
C SER A 2 26.98 6.55 -7.30
N GLY A 3 26.25 5.96 -8.26
CA GLY A 3 24.78 6.04 -8.31
C GLY A 3 24.08 4.66 -8.31
N VAL A 4 24.82 3.60 -8.61
CA VAL A 4 24.24 2.27 -8.90
C VAL A 4 23.98 1.43 -7.64
N LYS A 5 24.58 1.78 -6.49
CA LYS A 5 24.49 0.95 -5.28
C LYS A 5 23.07 0.81 -4.71
N HIS A 6 22.17 1.74 -5.01
CA HIS A 6 20.79 1.73 -4.50
C HIS A 6 19.79 1.04 -5.46
N ALA A 7 20.19 0.75 -6.70
CA ALA A 7 19.33 0.06 -7.67
C ALA A 7 19.13 -1.42 -7.31
N GLU A 8 20.12 -2.02 -6.64
CA GLU A 8 20.17 -3.42 -6.21
C GLU A 8 19.52 -3.64 -4.82
N THR A 9 19.28 -2.56 -4.07
CA THR A 9 18.71 -2.63 -2.72
C THR A 9 17.22 -2.97 -2.81
N PHE A 10 16.90 -4.25 -2.63
CA PHE A 10 15.55 -4.86 -2.60
C PHE A 10 14.74 -4.48 -1.34
N THR A 11 15.24 -3.53 -0.53
CA THR A 11 15.10 -3.68 0.91
C THR A 11 13.71 -3.34 1.45
N TYR A 12 12.89 -2.46 0.85
CA TYR A 12 11.51 -2.29 1.32
C TYR A 12 10.57 -1.79 0.20
N GLN A 13 9.82 -2.69 -0.43
CA GLN A 13 8.80 -2.30 -1.40
C GLN A 13 7.47 -1.99 -0.68
N PHE A 14 7.40 -0.87 0.02
CA PHE A 14 6.21 -0.45 0.79
C PHE A 14 4.94 -0.30 -0.07
N LEU A 15 5.11 -0.04 -1.37
CA LEU A 15 4.00 0.20 -2.29
C LEU A 15 3.36 -1.08 -2.83
N THR A 16 3.81 -2.29 -2.43
CA THR A 16 3.19 -3.54 -2.91
C THR A 16 1.73 -3.70 -2.50
N GLY A 17 1.30 -3.06 -1.39
CA GLY A 17 -0.09 -3.08 -0.91
C GLY A 17 -0.99 -1.98 -1.46
N ILE A 18 -0.49 -1.12 -2.37
CA ILE A 18 -1.26 0.01 -2.89
C ILE A 18 -2.43 -0.45 -3.77
N THR A 19 -3.51 0.34 -3.85
CA THR A 19 -4.59 0.12 -4.84
C THR A 19 -4.27 0.81 -6.16
N THR A 20 -4.89 0.38 -7.27
CA THR A 20 -4.70 0.99 -8.60
C THR A 20 -5.11 2.46 -8.60
N ARG A 21 -6.16 2.82 -7.85
CA ARG A 21 -6.61 4.21 -7.73
C ARG A 21 -5.51 5.08 -7.14
N ASP A 22 -4.96 4.66 -6.01
CA ASP A 22 -3.93 5.40 -5.28
C ASP A 22 -2.60 5.41 -6.05
N TRP A 23 -2.23 4.29 -6.67
CA TRP A 23 -1.05 4.21 -7.54
C TRP A 23 -1.15 5.17 -8.73
N SER A 24 -2.29 5.18 -9.42
CA SER A 24 -2.51 6.08 -10.56
C SER A 24 -2.48 7.55 -10.14
N ARG A 25 -3.02 7.86 -8.96
CA ARG A 25 -2.98 9.22 -8.38
C ARG A 25 -1.55 9.62 -8.06
N MET A 26 -0.78 8.73 -7.42
CA MET A 26 0.62 8.96 -7.09
C MET A 26 1.46 9.24 -8.35
N LEU A 27 1.26 8.47 -9.43
CA LEU A 27 1.94 8.70 -10.70
C LEU A 27 1.56 10.03 -11.36
N ARG A 28 0.33 10.50 -11.21
CA ARG A 28 -0.12 11.81 -11.75
C ARG A 28 0.41 12.98 -10.93
N GLU A 29 0.52 12.83 -9.62
CA GLU A 29 0.94 13.89 -8.69
C GLU A 29 2.48 14.06 -8.63
N ASN A 30 3.24 13.09 -9.13
CA ASN A 30 4.70 13.08 -9.05
C ASN A 30 5.37 13.03 -10.43
N ARG A 31 6.69 13.27 -10.47
CA ARG A 31 7.48 13.11 -11.69
C ARG A 31 7.52 11.64 -12.13
N ASN A 32 7.76 11.42 -13.42
CA ASN A 32 7.88 10.09 -14.01
C ASN A 32 8.91 9.23 -13.28
N VAL A 33 8.67 7.91 -13.27
CA VAL A 33 9.60 6.93 -12.71
C VAL A 33 10.86 6.86 -13.59
N ASP A 34 12.03 6.99 -12.98
CA ASP A 34 13.30 6.86 -13.70
C ASP A 34 13.39 5.49 -14.41
N PRO A 35 13.93 5.43 -15.65
CA PRO A 35 13.98 4.22 -16.45
C PRO A 35 14.59 3.01 -15.74
N ILE A 36 15.59 3.23 -14.88
CA ILE A 36 16.23 2.19 -14.07
C ILE A 36 15.24 1.45 -13.15
N TYR A 37 14.12 2.08 -12.80
CA TYR A 37 13.09 1.54 -11.89
C TYR A 37 11.81 1.09 -12.60
N TRP A 38 11.76 1.06 -13.93
CA TRP A 38 10.55 0.64 -14.67
C TRP A 38 10.11 -0.79 -14.34
N HIS A 39 11.05 -1.70 -14.13
CA HIS A 39 10.73 -3.07 -13.70
C HIS A 39 9.95 -3.09 -12.37
N ARG A 40 10.31 -2.20 -11.43
CA ARG A 40 9.59 -2.04 -10.14
C ARG A 40 8.22 -1.41 -10.35
N ALA A 41 8.13 -0.38 -11.18
CA ALA A 41 6.86 0.27 -11.50
C ALA A 41 5.88 -0.70 -12.19
N ALA A 42 6.36 -1.56 -13.09
CA ALA A 42 5.56 -2.60 -13.72
C ALA A 42 5.04 -3.60 -12.68
N PHE A 43 5.91 -4.07 -11.78
CA PHE A 43 5.51 -4.97 -10.69
C PHE A 43 4.48 -4.33 -9.75
N ILE A 44 4.70 -3.08 -9.31
CA ILE A 44 3.74 -2.34 -8.47
C ILE A 44 2.42 -2.15 -9.19
N SER A 45 2.45 -1.84 -10.50
CA SER A 45 1.23 -1.70 -11.30
C SER A 45 0.42 -2.99 -11.31
N LEU A 46 1.06 -4.14 -11.54
CA LEU A 46 0.41 -5.45 -11.48
C LEU A 46 -0.19 -5.74 -10.10
N MET A 47 0.61 -5.57 -9.04
CA MET A 47 0.14 -5.78 -7.67
C MET A 47 -1.03 -4.85 -7.32
N SER A 48 -1.01 -3.60 -7.78
CA SER A 48 -2.08 -2.64 -7.51
C SER A 48 -3.44 -3.09 -8.03
N VAL A 49 -3.46 -3.75 -9.20
CA VAL A 49 -4.69 -4.29 -9.81
C VAL A 49 -5.21 -5.45 -8.98
N ILE A 50 -4.32 -6.38 -8.61
CA ILE A 50 -4.66 -7.54 -7.77
C ILE A 50 -5.23 -7.07 -6.41
N ASN A 51 -4.57 -6.11 -5.76
CA ASN A 51 -5.04 -5.53 -4.49
C ASN A 51 -6.40 -4.85 -4.64
N SER A 52 -6.64 -4.18 -5.77
CA SER A 52 -7.94 -3.53 -6.02
C SER A 52 -9.05 -4.55 -6.20
N CYS A 53 -8.78 -5.68 -6.87
CA CYS A 53 -9.72 -6.80 -6.95
C CYS A 53 -10.03 -7.38 -5.56
N TYR A 54 -9.02 -7.57 -4.71
CA TYR A 54 -9.22 -8.01 -3.34
C TYR A 54 -10.02 -7.01 -2.52
N LYS A 55 -9.69 -5.71 -2.62
CA LYS A 55 -10.45 -4.65 -1.95
C LYS A 55 -11.92 -4.65 -2.37
N LEU A 56 -12.21 -4.73 -3.67
CA LEU A 56 -13.58 -4.79 -4.16
C LEU A 56 -14.33 -6.01 -3.65
N ARG A 57 -13.67 -7.17 -3.56
CA ARG A 57 -14.25 -8.39 -3.00
C ARG A 57 -14.55 -8.23 -1.51
N GLU A 58 -13.61 -7.68 -0.75
CA GLU A 58 -13.75 -7.44 0.69
C GLU A 58 -14.87 -6.44 0.98
N ASP A 59 -14.86 -5.29 0.30
CA ASP A 59 -15.88 -4.25 0.43
C ASP A 59 -17.28 -4.80 0.09
N ARG A 60 -17.38 -5.68 -0.93
CA ARG A 60 -18.66 -6.31 -1.30
C ARG A 60 -19.14 -7.31 -0.26
N ASN A 61 -18.24 -8.11 0.31
CA ASN A 61 -18.60 -9.18 1.23
C ASN A 61 -18.86 -8.67 2.65
N HIS A 62 -18.08 -7.70 3.10
CA HIS A 62 -18.02 -7.27 4.50
C HIS A 62 -18.33 -5.79 4.70
N GLY A 63 -18.34 -4.96 3.64
CA GLY A 63 -18.52 -3.51 3.77
C GLY A 63 -19.82 -3.10 4.46
N ALA A 64 -20.93 -3.76 4.14
CA ALA A 64 -22.21 -3.49 4.80
C ALA A 64 -22.21 -3.90 6.29
N ALA A 65 -21.61 -5.04 6.61
CA ALA A 65 -21.50 -5.51 7.99
C ALA A 65 -20.60 -4.57 8.82
N ILE A 66 -19.43 -4.19 8.27
CA ILE A 66 -18.50 -3.25 8.91
C ILE A 66 -19.17 -1.89 9.16
N ALA A 67 -19.92 -1.37 8.18
CA ALA A 67 -20.62 -0.09 8.32
C ALA A 67 -21.78 -0.13 9.33
N ALA A 68 -22.37 -1.30 9.56
CA ALA A 68 -23.45 -1.50 10.53
C ALA A 68 -22.93 -1.85 11.95
N THR A 69 -21.63 -2.12 12.11
CA THR A 69 -21.06 -2.44 13.42
C THR A 69 -21.11 -1.22 14.34
N GLU A 70 -21.91 -1.32 15.40
CA GLU A 70 -21.99 -0.31 16.45
C GLU A 70 -20.83 -0.46 17.44
N LEU A 71 -20.14 0.65 17.75
CA LEU A 71 -19.12 0.70 18.79
C LEU A 71 -19.82 0.90 20.14
N THR A 72 -19.99 -0.18 20.90
CA THR A 72 -20.68 -0.16 22.20
C THR A 72 -19.89 0.56 23.30
N GLU A 73 -18.57 0.62 23.16
CA GLU A 73 -17.65 1.26 24.10
C GLU A 73 -16.61 2.12 23.35
N PRO A 74 -16.06 3.17 23.98
CA PRO A 74 -15.00 3.97 23.37
C PRO A 74 -13.78 3.09 23.03
N PRO A 75 -13.27 3.12 21.78
CA PRO A 75 -12.13 2.30 21.40
C PRO A 75 -10.87 2.74 22.14
N ILE A 76 -10.16 1.78 22.74
CA ILE A 76 -8.86 1.99 23.36
C ILE A 76 -7.79 1.73 22.30
N PHE A 77 -7.06 2.78 21.91
CA PHE A 77 -5.92 2.66 21.01
C PHE A 77 -4.64 2.58 21.83
N ILE A 78 -4.00 1.41 21.82
CA ILE A 78 -2.69 1.25 22.44
C ILE A 78 -1.63 1.60 21.39
N LEU A 79 -0.88 2.67 21.66
CA LEU A 79 0.19 3.16 20.80
C LEU A 79 1.54 2.92 21.49
N GLY A 80 2.55 2.52 20.72
CA GLY A 80 3.87 2.33 21.26
C GLY A 80 4.90 1.91 20.23
N HIS A 81 6.15 1.85 20.67
CA HIS A 81 7.24 1.39 19.82
C HIS A 81 7.28 -0.14 19.79
N TRP A 82 7.79 -0.71 18.70
CA TRP A 82 7.95 -2.16 18.61
C TRP A 82 8.79 -2.69 19.80
N ARG A 83 8.25 -3.67 20.54
CA ARG A 83 8.82 -4.26 21.77
C ARG A 83 8.86 -3.36 23.02
N SER A 84 8.09 -2.27 23.12
CA SER A 84 7.97 -1.54 24.40
C SER A 84 7.06 -2.22 25.43
N GLY A 85 6.36 -3.31 25.07
CA GLY A 85 5.42 -3.98 25.98
C GLY A 85 4.13 -3.18 26.24
N THR A 86 3.92 -2.15 25.42
CA THR A 86 2.67 -1.39 25.25
C THR A 86 1.85 -2.08 24.18
#